data_AF-A0A9J6FBU1-F1
#
_entry.id   AF-A0A9J6FBU1-F1
#
_cell.length_a   1.000
_cell.length_b   1.000
_cell.length_c   1.000
_cell.angle_alpha   90.00
_cell.angle_beta   90.00
_cell.angle_gamma   90.00
#
_symmetry.space_group_name_H-M   'P 1'
#
loop_
_entity.id
_entity.type
_entity.pdbx_description
1 polymer ?
#
loop_
_entity_poly.entity_id
_entity_poly.type
_entity_poly.pdbx_seq_one_letter_code
_entity_poly.pdbx_strand_id
1 'polypeptide(L)'
;MGHDVTVLPCGLLVNPSFPWLGASPDRLVFDPAEGSYGVLEIKCPYTLRDKKGDELASSSFCSELTENSPRLKRDNSYYAQIVGQIVRTKLGDFVVHGKDFILIERIRLNRPEWEAMKDQLNYFYFNTLLPFLETGSHEAAV
;
A
#
# COMPACT_ATOMS: atom_id res chain seq x y z
N MET A 1 23.65 1.19 -4.84
CA MET A 1 24.08 1.29 -3.44
C MET A 1 23.01 2.06 -2.70
N GLY A 2 22.60 1.61 -1.52
CA GLY A 2 21.62 2.31 -0.69
C GLY A 2 22.25 3.53 0.00
N HIS A 3 21.39 4.42 0.47
CA HIS A 3 21.74 5.57 1.31
C HIS A 3 20.85 5.59 2.55
N ASP A 4 21.24 6.40 3.54
CA ASP A 4 20.52 6.47 4.80
C ASP A 4 19.15 7.15 4.65
N VAL A 5 18.14 6.54 5.28
CA VAL A 5 16.78 7.08 5.38
C VAL A 5 16.33 7.06 6.84
N THR A 6 15.43 7.97 7.21
CA THR A 6 14.83 7.98 8.56
C THR A 6 13.50 7.25 8.52
N VAL A 7 13.34 6.23 9.34
CA VAL A 7 12.10 5.43 9.44
C VAL A 7 11.37 5.78 10.74
N LEU A 8 10.08 6.11 10.65
CA LEU A 8 9.25 6.54 11.77
C LEU A 8 8.00 5.65 11.92
N PRO A 9 7.54 5.36 13.15
CA PRO A 9 6.27 4.69 13.36
C PRO A 9 5.10 5.61 13.00
N CYS A 10 3.97 5.01 12.62
CA CYS A 10 2.70 5.69 12.39
C CYS A 10 1.53 4.80 12.80
N GLY A 11 0.38 5.42 13.06
CA GLY A 11 -0.90 4.74 13.19
C GLY A 11 -1.75 4.97 11.94
N LEU A 12 -3.06 5.13 12.15
CA LEU A 12 -3.98 5.50 11.08
C LEU A 12 -3.71 6.94 10.60
N LEU A 13 -3.45 7.08 9.30
CA LEU A 13 -3.31 8.36 8.62
C LEU A 13 -4.62 8.65 7.87
N VAL A 14 -5.22 9.81 8.15
CA VAL A 14 -6.42 10.29 7.45
C VAL A 14 -6.07 11.52 6.64
N ASN A 15 -6.55 11.58 5.40
CA ASN A 15 -6.43 12.77 4.57
C ASN A 15 -7.59 13.72 4.88
N PRO A 16 -7.34 14.96 5.35
CA PRO A 16 -8.41 15.91 5.66
C PRO A 16 -9.31 16.25 4.46
N SER A 17 -8.82 16.11 3.22
CA SER A 17 -9.62 16.31 2.00
C SER A 17 -10.60 15.18 1.72
N PHE A 18 -10.35 13.99 2.28
CA PHE A 18 -11.18 12.79 2.12
C PHE A 18 -11.27 12.07 3.48
N PRO A 19 -11.94 12.66 4.48
CA PRO A 19 -11.88 12.20 5.88
C PRO A 19 -12.47 10.80 6.10
N TRP A 20 -13.25 10.28 5.16
CA TRP A 20 -13.76 8.91 5.17
C TRP A 20 -12.72 7.86 4.72
N LEU A 21 -11.55 8.29 4.24
CA LEU A 21 -10.47 7.42 3.79
C LEU A 21 -9.28 7.51 4.75
N GLY A 22 -8.93 6.36 5.32
CA GLY A 22 -7.77 6.20 6.19
C GLY A 22 -6.87 5.07 5.72
N ALA A 23 -5.57 5.21 5.98
CA ALA A 23 -4.55 4.20 5.66
C ALA A 23 -3.58 4.05 6.84
N SER A 24 -3.16 2.83 7.15
CA SER A 24 -2.16 2.55 8.18
C SER A 24 -0.96 1.89 7.54
N PRO A 25 -0.01 2.65 6.95
CA PRO A 25 1.22 2.07 6.45
C PRO A 25 2.05 1.51 7.61
N ASP A 26 2.95 0.57 7.33
CA ASP A 26 3.81 0.01 8.36
C ASP A 26 4.72 1.09 8.95
N ARG A 27 5.31 1.95 8.10
CA ARG A 27 6.15 3.08 8.55
C ARG A 27 6.02 4.29 7.62
N LEU A 28 6.42 5.44 8.15
CA LEU A 28 6.81 6.61 7.35
C LEU A 28 8.32 6.58 7.11
N VAL A 29 8.73 7.04 5.93
CA VAL A 29 10.15 7.11 5.56
C VAL A 29 10.46 8.54 5.10
N PHE A 30 11.45 9.18 5.70
CA PHE A 30 12.04 10.39 5.16
C PHE A 30 13.31 10.03 4.39
N ASP A 31 13.30 10.28 3.09
CA ASP A 31 14.43 10.09 2.21
C ASP A 31 15.03 11.46 1.86
N PRO A 32 16.25 11.80 2.35
CA PRO A 32 16.90 13.07 2.06
C PRO A 32 17.09 13.33 0.55
N ALA A 33 17.22 12.28 -0.27
CA ALA A 33 17.37 12.40 -1.71
C ALA A 33 16.06 12.75 -2.42
N GLU A 34 14.91 12.35 -1.85
CA GLU A 34 13.58 12.70 -2.36
C GLU A 34 13.04 14.00 -1.74
N GLY A 35 13.70 14.51 -0.69
CA GLY A 35 13.34 15.76 0.01
C GLY A 35 11.94 15.74 0.64
N SER A 36 11.35 14.56 0.83
CA SER A 36 9.96 14.40 1.23
C SER A 36 9.74 13.09 1.99
N TYR A 37 8.60 13.02 2.70
CA TYR A 37 8.16 11.80 3.34
C TYR A 37 7.48 10.88 2.32
N GLY A 38 7.86 9.61 2.33
CA GLY A 38 7.16 8.48 1.73
C GLY A 38 6.54 7.56 2.80
N VAL A 39 5.91 6.49 2.34
CA VAL A 39 5.46 5.37 3.20
C VAL A 39 6.29 4.12 2.92
N LEU A 40 6.28 3.18 3.87
CA LEU A 40 6.85 1.85 3.72
C LEU A 40 5.77 0.82 4.07
N GLU A 41 5.57 -0.14 3.18
CA GLU A 41 4.63 -1.25 3.35
C GLU A 41 5.38 -2.57 3.14
N ILE A 42 5.41 -3.43 4.16
CA ILE A 42 6.20 -4.65 4.22
C ILE A 42 5.25 -5.85 4.24
N LYS A 43 5.48 -6.79 3.31
CA LYS A 43 4.83 -8.10 3.28
C LYS A 43 5.84 -9.20 3.57
N CYS A 44 5.49 -10.08 4.51
CA CYS A 44 6.25 -11.28 4.86
C CYS A 44 5.42 -12.53 4.56
N PRO A 45 5.17 -12.87 3.28
CA PRO A 45 4.27 -13.97 2.94
C PRO A 45 4.82 -15.32 3.38
N TYR A 46 3.99 -16.07 4.11
CA TYR A 46 4.36 -17.39 4.62
C TYR A 46 4.80 -18.36 3.51
N THR A 47 4.17 -18.29 2.35
CA THR A 47 4.46 -19.14 1.17
C THR A 47 5.86 -18.91 0.57
N LEU A 48 6.52 -17.80 0.93
CA LEU A 48 7.89 -17.50 0.50
C LEU A 48 8.92 -17.57 1.65
N ARG A 49 8.50 -17.93 2.87
CA ARG A 49 9.36 -17.90 4.07
C ARG A 49 10.68 -18.64 3.86
N ASP A 50 10.62 -19.82 3.25
CA ASP A 50 11.76 -20.72 3.08
C ASP A 50 12.34 -20.68 1.65
N LYS A 51 11.84 -19.79 0.79
CA LYS A 51 12.32 -19.62 -0.58
C LYS A 51 13.51 -18.68 -0.65
N LYS A 52 14.40 -18.95 -1.60
CA LYS A 52 15.52 -18.07 -1.93
C LYS A 52 15.13 -17.00 -2.95
N GLY A 53 15.96 -15.97 -3.05
CA GLY A 53 15.76 -14.80 -3.94
C GLY A 53 15.54 -15.16 -5.41
N ASP A 54 16.23 -16.18 -5.90
CA ASP A 54 16.14 -16.72 -7.26
C ASP A 54 14.87 -17.54 -7.52
N GLU A 55 14.30 -18.16 -6.49
CA GLU A 55 13.06 -18.94 -6.58
C GLU A 55 11.80 -18.03 -6.70
N LEU A 56 11.90 -16.73 -6.40
CA LEU A 56 10.80 -15.78 -6.55
C LEU A 56 10.36 -15.58 -7.99
N ALA A 57 11.29 -15.67 -8.93
CA ALA A 57 11.03 -15.54 -10.37
C ALA A 57 9.93 -16.52 -10.83
N SER A 58 9.91 -17.72 -10.23
CA SER A 58 8.90 -18.76 -10.48
C SER A 58 7.67 -18.67 -9.57
N SER A 59 7.71 -17.81 -8.55
CA SER A 59 6.62 -17.66 -7.60
C SER A 59 5.56 -16.74 -8.17
N SER A 60 4.29 -17.18 -8.18
CA SER A 60 3.15 -16.34 -8.57
C SER A 60 2.83 -15.23 -7.55
N PHE A 61 3.70 -15.00 -6.57
CA PHE A 61 3.42 -14.16 -5.41
C PHE A 61 3.50 -12.68 -5.78
N CYS A 62 2.32 -12.02 -5.77
CA CYS A 62 1.99 -10.58 -5.94
C CYS A 62 2.80 -9.73 -6.95
N SER A 63 3.80 -10.30 -7.58
CA SER A 63 4.81 -9.66 -8.37
C SER A 63 4.94 -10.38 -9.71
N GLU A 64 5.37 -9.64 -10.71
CA GLU A 64 5.65 -10.09 -12.06
C GLU A 64 7.09 -9.73 -12.40
N LEU A 65 7.76 -10.64 -13.10
CA LEU A 65 9.07 -10.36 -13.68
C LEU A 65 8.89 -9.38 -14.83
N THR A 66 9.61 -8.25 -14.78
CA THR A 66 9.85 -7.43 -15.96
C THR A 66 11.28 -7.60 -16.44
N GLU A 67 11.58 -7.08 -17.63
CA GLU A 67 12.94 -7.03 -18.18
C GLU A 67 13.97 -6.44 -17.20
N ASN A 68 13.54 -5.60 -16.25
CA ASN A 68 14.42 -4.85 -15.36
C ASN A 68 14.39 -5.28 -13.89
N SER A 69 13.32 -5.94 -13.40
CA SER A 69 13.20 -6.46 -12.01
C SER A 69 11.80 -7.02 -11.72
N PRO A 70 11.63 -7.81 -10.64
CA PRO A 70 10.32 -8.11 -10.07
C PRO A 70 9.60 -6.83 -9.63
N ARG A 71 8.33 -6.68 -10.00
CA ARG A 71 7.46 -5.58 -9.56
C ARG A 71 6.10 -6.10 -9.13
N LEU A 72 5.43 -5.41 -8.23
CA LEU A 72 4.05 -5.65 -7.82
C LEU A 72 3.08 -5.55 -9.01
N LYS A 73 2.26 -6.58 -9.19
CA LYS A 73 1.21 -6.59 -10.21
C LYS A 73 0.18 -5.51 -9.91
N ARG A 74 -0.23 -4.75 -10.93
CA ARG A 74 -1.12 -3.59 -10.76
C ARG A 74 -2.58 -3.97 -10.50
N ASP A 75 -2.96 -5.20 -10.84
CA ASP A 75 -4.25 -5.80 -10.55
C ASP A 75 -4.30 -6.48 -9.16
N ASN A 76 -3.22 -6.41 -8.38
CA ASN A 76 -3.16 -7.01 -7.05
C ASN A 76 -3.72 -6.06 -5.97
N SER A 77 -4.37 -6.62 -4.95
CA SER A 77 -4.90 -5.85 -3.83
C SER A 77 -3.83 -5.09 -3.04
N TYR A 78 -2.60 -5.59 -2.97
CA TYR A 78 -1.48 -4.86 -2.35
C TYR A 78 -1.10 -3.61 -3.14
N TYR A 79 -1.28 -3.60 -4.47
CA TYR A 79 -1.06 -2.39 -5.26
C TYR A 79 -2.11 -1.33 -4.91
N ALA A 80 -3.38 -1.74 -4.85
CA ALA A 80 -4.44 -0.85 -4.39
C ALA A 80 -4.19 -0.31 -2.96
N GLN A 81 -3.69 -1.16 -2.06
CA GLN A 81 -3.34 -0.78 -0.70
C GLN A 81 -2.28 0.34 -0.67
N ILE A 82 -1.14 0.15 -1.34
CA ILE A 82 -0.07 1.14 -1.30
C ILE A 82 -0.44 2.43 -2.06
N VAL A 83 -1.19 2.34 -3.17
CA VAL A 83 -1.72 3.53 -3.87
C VAL A 83 -2.58 4.38 -2.92
N GLY A 84 -3.47 3.76 -2.13
CA GLY A 84 -4.28 4.46 -1.13
C GLY A 84 -3.47 5.08 0.02
N GLN A 85 -2.33 4.47 0.38
CA GLN A 85 -1.43 5.01 1.41
C GLN A 85 -0.61 6.21 0.91
N ILE A 86 -0.22 6.23 -0.37
CA ILE A 86 0.68 7.26 -0.92
C ILE A 86 -0.02 8.51 -1.44
N VAL A 87 -1.35 8.63 -1.32
CA VAL A 87 -2.10 9.79 -1.85
C VAL A 87 -1.55 11.11 -1.31
N ARG A 88 -1.13 11.14 -0.04
CA ARG A 88 -0.56 12.34 0.61
C ARG A 88 0.94 12.49 0.40
N THR A 89 1.70 11.40 0.53
CA THR A 89 3.17 11.39 0.44
C THR A 89 3.69 11.39 -1.00
N LYS A 90 2.88 10.92 -1.95
CA LYS A 90 3.15 10.73 -3.39
C LYS A 90 4.19 9.65 -3.70
N LEU A 91 4.77 9.04 -2.68
CA LEU A 91 5.85 8.06 -2.77
C LEU A 91 5.67 6.98 -1.69
N GLY A 92 5.97 5.74 -2.06
CA GLY A 92 6.07 4.63 -1.12
C GLY A 92 6.98 3.52 -1.61
N ASP A 93 7.60 2.82 -0.66
CA ASP A 93 8.38 1.62 -0.93
C ASP A 93 7.58 0.39 -0.52
N PHE A 94 7.29 -0.49 -1.49
CA PHE A 94 6.67 -1.79 -1.27
C PHE A 94 7.76 -2.83 -1.10
N VAL A 95 7.75 -3.52 0.04
CA VAL A 95 8.77 -4.50 0.41
C VAL A 95 8.16 -5.89 0.52
N VAL A 96 8.77 -6.85 -0.15
CA VAL A 96 8.55 -8.28 0.13
C VAL A 96 9.80 -8.79 0.82
N HIS A 97 9.64 -9.19 2.08
CA HIS A 97 10.72 -9.74 2.90
C HIS A 97 10.52 -11.24 3.08
N GLY A 98 11.56 -11.99 2.73
CA GLY A 98 11.70 -13.41 3.06
C GLY A 98 12.95 -13.63 3.91
N LYS A 99 13.20 -14.87 4.32
CA LYS A 99 14.32 -15.20 5.20
C LYS A 99 15.68 -14.81 4.61
N ASP A 100 15.87 -15.07 3.31
CA ASP A 100 17.15 -14.89 2.63
C ASP A 100 17.10 -13.82 1.51
N PHE A 101 16.02 -13.04 1.43
CA PHE A 101 15.87 -12.02 0.39
C PHE A 101 15.03 -10.82 0.84
N ILE A 102 15.25 -9.71 0.15
CA ILE A 102 14.39 -8.53 0.19
C ILE A 102 14.16 -8.04 -1.24
N LEU A 103 12.89 -7.84 -1.59
CA LEU A 103 12.50 -7.15 -2.81
C LEU A 103 11.89 -5.82 -2.44
N ILE A 104 12.30 -4.77 -3.13
CA ILE A 104 11.82 -3.41 -2.91
C ILE A 104 11.40 -2.84 -4.25
N GLU A 105 10.13 -2.44 -4.36
CA GLU A 105 9.65 -1.62 -5.46
C GLU A 105 9.29 -0.23 -4.93
N ARG A 106 9.91 0.80 -5.50
CA ARG A 106 9.52 2.19 -5.25
C ARG A 106 8.35 2.57 -6.15
N ILE A 107 7.22 2.89 -5.55
CA ILE A 107 5.97 3.25 -6.21
C ILE A 107 5.73 4.75 -6.07
N ARG A 108 5.49 5.42 -7.20
CA ARG A 108 5.12 6.83 -7.28
C ARG A 108 3.64 6.94 -7.60
N LEU A 109 2.98 7.96 -7.03
CA LEU A 109 1.56 8.19 -7.25
C LEU A 109 1.28 8.48 -8.73
N ASN A 110 0.55 7.59 -9.37
CA ASN A 110 -0.10 7.84 -10.64
C ASN A 110 -1.48 8.47 -10.37
N ARG A 111 -1.65 9.74 -10.76
CA ARG A 111 -2.89 10.49 -10.48
C ARG A 111 -4.12 9.88 -11.18
N PRO A 112 -4.10 9.61 -12.50
CA PRO A 112 -5.21 8.91 -13.15
C PRO A 112 -5.63 7.60 -12.47
N GLU A 113 -4.67 6.76 -12.07
CA GLU A 113 -4.98 5.49 -11.37
C GLU A 113 -5.63 5.72 -10.00
N TRP A 114 -5.12 6.70 -9.23
CA TRP A 114 -5.71 7.07 -7.95
C TRP A 114 -7.13 7.62 -8.10
N GLU A 115 -7.38 8.50 -9.07
CA GLU A 115 -8.71 9.08 -9.27
C GLU A 115 -9.74 8.00 -9.60
N ALA A 116 -9.41 7.03 -10.47
CA ALA A 116 -10.28 5.90 -10.77
C ALA A 116 -10.58 5.03 -9.54
N MET A 117 -9.57 4.78 -8.69
CA MET A 117 -9.74 4.03 -7.45
C MET A 117 -10.59 4.80 -6.43
N LYS A 118 -10.36 6.10 -6.30
CA LYS A 118 -11.10 6.98 -5.40
C LYS A 118 -12.58 7.03 -5.76
N ASP A 119 -12.94 7.01 -7.04
CA ASP A 119 -14.34 6.96 -7.46
C ASP A 119 -15.05 5.70 -6.95
N GLN A 120 -14.39 4.55 -7.00
CA GLN A 120 -14.92 3.29 -6.45
C GLN A 120 -15.05 3.34 -4.92
N LEU A 121 -14.03 3.90 -4.23
CA LEU A 121 -14.04 4.07 -2.78
C LEU A 121 -15.15 5.03 -2.33
N ASN A 122 -15.36 6.13 -3.06
CA ASN A 122 -16.43 7.09 -2.80
C ASN A 122 -17.80 6.43 -2.99
N TYR A 123 -17.97 5.69 -4.08
CA TYR A 123 -19.22 4.97 -4.32
C TYR A 123 -19.53 4.03 -3.15
N PHE A 124 -18.56 3.18 -2.77
CA PHE A 124 -18.73 2.25 -1.66
C PHE A 124 -19.04 2.97 -0.34
N TYR A 125 -18.29 4.02 0.01
CA TYR A 125 -18.51 4.72 1.26
C TYR A 125 -19.91 5.37 1.31
N PHE A 126 -20.27 6.18 0.31
CA PHE A 126 -21.49 6.99 0.37
C PHE A 126 -22.76 6.22 -0.02
N ASN A 127 -22.67 5.20 -0.87
CA ASN A 127 -23.84 4.48 -1.37
C ASN A 127 -24.00 3.08 -0.78
N THR A 128 -23.04 2.59 0.00
CA THR A 128 -23.11 1.25 0.60
C THR A 128 -22.83 1.30 2.10
N LEU A 129 -21.64 1.71 2.51
CA LEU A 129 -21.23 1.64 3.92
C LEU A 129 -22.00 2.63 4.79
N LEU A 130 -22.05 3.90 4.41
CA LEU A 130 -22.71 4.94 5.21
C LEU A 130 -24.22 4.65 5.40
N PRO A 131 -25.01 4.34 4.34
CA PRO A 131 -26.42 3.94 4.53
C PRO A 131 -26.58 2.69 5.40
N PHE A 132 -25.68 1.70 5.26
CA PHE A 132 -25.70 0.51 6.11
C PHE A 132 -25.47 0.86 7.59
N LEU A 133 -24.54 1.75 7.89
CA LEU A 133 -24.26 2.20 9.25
C LEU A 133 -25.43 3.00 9.84
N GLU A 134 -26.08 3.84 9.04
CA GLU A 134 -27.26 4.62 9.45
C GLU A 134 -28.47 3.70 9.78
N THR A 135 -28.69 2.67 8.96
CA THR A 135 -29.82 1.73 9.13
C THR A 135 -29.57 0.69 10.22
N GLY A 136 -28.36 0.15 10.33
CA GLY A 136 -27.97 -0.83 11.38
C GLY A 136 -27.92 -0.24 12.79
N SER A 137 -27.91 1.09 12.92
CA SER A 137 -27.98 1.79 14.21
C SER A 137 -29.37 1.73 14.87
N HIS A 138 -30.40 1.29 14.14
CA HIS A 138 -31.78 1.21 14.64
C HIS A 138 -32.20 -0.16 15.20
N GLU A 139 -31.48 -1.25 14.88
CA GLU A 139 -31.81 -2.60 15.37
C GLU A 139 -31.10 -2.99 16.67
N ALA A 140 -30.05 -2.26 17.09
CA ALA A 140 -29.32 -2.54 18.32
C ALA A 140 -29.87 -1.82 19.58
N ALA A 141 -31.04 -1.17 19.49
CA ALA A 141 -31.61 -0.34 20.54
C ALA A 141 -33.01 -0.78 21.01
N VAL A 142 -33.38 -2.06 20.84
CA VAL A 142 -34.62 -2.64 21.38
C VAL A 142 -34.32 -3.74 22.40
#